data_AF-A0A966Q3W3-F1
#
_entry.id   AF-A0A966Q3W3-F1
#
_cell.length_a   1.000
_cell.length_b   1.000
_cell.length_c   1.000
_cell.angle_alpha   90.00
_cell.angle_beta   90.00
_cell.angle_gamma   90.00
#
_symmetry.space_group_name_H-M   'P 1'
#
loop_
_entity.id
_entity.type
_entity.pdbx_description
1 polymer ?
#
loop_
_entity_poly.entity_id
_entity_poly.type
_entity_poly.pdbx_seq_one_letter_code
_entity_poly.pdbx_strand_id
1 'polypeptide(L)'
;NRDNNQLMIVSRDIDFEAIEKSKFYSGYYFILGGTIPILDKEPEKKVRLNELLNKINGGDYKEIILSLNANAEGEHTADFINDILKNKFPDKNLTISVLGRGLSTGTELEYSDSSTIKSALKNRERV
;
A
#
# COMPACT_ATOMS: atom_id res chain seq x y z
N ASN A 1 -4.58 -9.33 -19.79
CA ASN A 1 -4.41 -10.32 -18.70
C ASN A 1 -3.74 -9.64 -17.53
N ARG A 2 -4.19 -9.93 -16.30
CA ARG A 2 -3.61 -9.39 -15.07
C ARG A 2 -2.40 -10.25 -14.64
N ASP A 3 -1.43 -9.65 -13.95
CA ASP A 3 -0.36 -10.39 -13.29
C ASP A 3 -0.91 -11.06 -12.02
N ASN A 4 -0.92 -12.38 -12.01
CA ASN A 4 -1.45 -13.15 -10.89
C ASN A 4 -0.54 -13.17 -9.66
N ASN A 5 0.71 -12.70 -9.79
CA ASN A 5 1.68 -12.71 -8.69
C ASN A 5 1.58 -11.46 -7.80
N GLN A 6 0.84 -10.43 -8.19
CA GLN A 6 0.80 -9.15 -7.47
C GLN A 6 -0.61 -8.81 -6.97
N LEU A 7 -0.69 -8.34 -5.73
CA LEU A 7 -1.89 -7.77 -5.13
C LEU A 7 -1.60 -6.38 -4.57
N MET A 8 -2.23 -5.35 -5.11
CA MET A 8 -2.19 -4.00 -4.58
C MET A 8 -3.37 -3.75 -3.65
N ILE A 9 -3.07 -3.36 -2.42
CA ILE A 9 -4.04 -3.01 -1.39
C ILE A 9 -4.22 -1.49 -1.41
N VAL A 10 -5.44 -1.04 -1.66
CA VAL A 10 -5.81 0.38 -1.65
C VAL A 10 -6.84 0.66 -0.56
N SER A 11 -6.94 1.92 -0.12
CA SER A 11 -7.84 2.27 0.98
C SER A 11 -9.31 2.30 0.54
N ARG A 12 -9.61 2.97 -0.58
CA ARG A 12 -10.99 3.23 -1.07
C ARG A 12 -11.11 3.06 -2.58
N ASP A 13 -12.34 3.02 -3.07
CA ASP A 13 -12.66 2.87 -4.50
C ASP A 13 -12.03 3.97 -5.37
N ILE A 14 -11.99 5.20 -4.86
CA ILE A 14 -11.41 6.34 -5.57
C ILE A 14 -9.90 6.17 -5.82
N ASP A 15 -9.21 5.49 -4.90
CA ASP A 15 -7.77 5.22 -5.03
C ASP A 15 -7.53 4.13 -6.08
N PHE A 16 -8.37 3.08 -6.10
CA PHE A 16 -8.38 2.07 -7.16
C PHE A 16 -8.58 2.73 -8.53
N GLU A 17 -9.60 3.58 -8.66
CA GLU A 17 -9.89 4.25 -9.92
C GLU A 17 -8.71 5.10 -10.41
N ALA A 18 -8.04 5.83 -9.51
CA ALA A 18 -6.90 6.66 -9.86
C ALA A 18 -5.75 5.81 -10.45
N ILE A 19 -5.45 4.67 -9.83
CA ILE A 19 -4.37 3.79 -10.28
C ILE A 19 -4.76 3.05 -11.56
N GLU A 20 -5.99 2.55 -11.68
CA GLU A 20 -6.46 1.86 -12.88
C GLU A 20 -6.47 2.81 -14.09
N LYS A 21 -6.88 4.08 -13.91
CA LYS A 21 -6.84 5.11 -14.96
C LYS A 21 -5.43 5.37 -15.47
N SER A 22 -4.40 5.18 -14.64
CA SER A 22 -3.00 5.37 -15.03
C SER A 22 -2.50 4.31 -16.03
N LYS A 23 -3.12 3.11 -16.06
CA LYS A 23 -2.74 1.96 -16.89
C LYS A 23 -1.32 1.42 -16.67
N PHE A 24 -0.63 1.82 -15.60
CA PHE A 24 0.73 1.36 -15.31
C PHE A 24 0.80 0.13 -14.39
N TYR A 25 -0.31 -0.23 -13.73
CA TYR A 25 -0.37 -1.42 -12.89
C TYR A 25 -1.23 -2.50 -13.53
N SER A 26 -0.70 -3.72 -13.60
CA SER A 26 -1.34 -4.87 -14.23
C SER A 26 -1.73 -5.99 -13.26
N GLY A 27 -1.40 -5.88 -11.97
CA GLY A 27 -1.76 -6.87 -10.95
C GLY A 27 -3.22 -6.76 -10.47
N TYR A 28 -3.57 -7.53 -9.44
CA TYR A 28 -4.89 -7.47 -8.81
C TYR A 28 -4.99 -6.38 -7.76
N TYR A 29 -6.22 -5.97 -7.45
CA TYR A 29 -6.50 -5.02 -6.38
C TYR A 29 -7.28 -5.65 -5.24
N PHE A 30 -7.08 -5.11 -4.05
CA PHE A 30 -7.96 -5.29 -2.90
C PHE A 30 -8.29 -3.93 -2.29
N ILE A 31 -9.57 -3.67 -2.06
CA ILE A 31 -10.05 -2.42 -1.46
C ILE A 31 -10.35 -2.68 0.01
N LEU A 32 -9.57 -2.07 0.90
CA LEU A 32 -9.70 -2.24 2.37
C LEU A 32 -11.01 -1.69 2.91
N GLY A 33 -11.58 -0.67 2.27
CA GLY A 33 -12.79 0.01 2.74
C GLY A 33 -12.52 1.11 3.76
N GLY A 34 -11.28 1.60 3.87
CA GLY A 34 -10.89 2.67 4.79
C GLY A 34 -9.44 2.58 5.27
N THR A 35 -9.13 3.40 6.26
CA THR A 35 -7.90 3.39 7.06
C THR A 35 -8.24 3.11 8.53
N ILE A 36 -7.24 2.66 9.29
CA ILE A 36 -7.34 2.40 10.72
C ILE A 36 -6.93 3.68 11.46
N PRO A 37 -7.81 4.26 12.30
CA PRO A 37 -7.42 5.38 13.16
C PRO A 37 -6.39 4.94 14.20
N ILE A 38 -5.40 5.79 14.46
CA ILE A 38 -4.23 5.47 15.31
C ILE A 38 -4.61 5.04 16.74
N LEU A 39 -5.69 5.60 17.27
CA LEU A 39 -6.15 5.35 18.65
C LEU A 39 -7.36 4.41 18.70
N ASP A 40 -7.64 3.68 17.62
CA ASP A 40 -8.77 2.75 17.60
C ASP A 40 -8.52 1.55 18.51
N LYS A 41 -9.56 1.14 19.24
CA LYS A 41 -9.48 0.00 20.16
C LYS A 41 -9.74 -1.33 19.47
N GLU A 42 -10.37 -1.31 18.30
CA GLU A 42 -10.75 -2.50 17.53
C GLU A 42 -10.32 -2.34 16.06
N PRO A 43 -9.01 -2.26 15.78
CA PRO A 43 -8.47 -1.94 14.45
C PRO A 43 -8.92 -2.93 13.36
N GLU A 44 -9.04 -4.22 13.70
CA GLU A 44 -9.50 -5.27 12.78
C GLU A 44 -10.92 -5.05 12.23
N LYS A 45 -11.77 -4.31 12.96
CA LYS A 45 -13.15 -4.01 12.55
C LYS A 45 -13.27 -2.78 11.64
N LYS A 46 -12.18 -2.04 11.43
CA LYS A 46 -12.19 -0.79 10.66
C LYS A 46 -11.96 -0.99 9.17
N VAL A 47 -11.44 -2.16 8.80
CA VAL A 47 -11.13 -2.52 7.42
C VAL A 47 -11.61 -3.94 7.13
N ARG A 48 -11.69 -4.29 5.85
CA ARG A 48 -12.08 -5.63 5.36
C ARG A 48 -10.95 -6.65 5.52
N LEU A 49 -10.46 -6.80 6.75
CA LEU A 49 -9.27 -7.59 7.07
C LEU A 49 -9.48 -9.08 6.77
N ASN A 50 -10.60 -9.66 7.21
CA ASN A 50 -10.87 -11.08 7.01
C ASN A 50 -10.96 -11.44 5.53
N GLU A 51 -11.58 -10.58 4.72
CA GLU A 51 -11.66 -10.73 3.28
C GLU A 51 -10.30 -10.60 2.62
N LEU A 52 -9.44 -9.69 3.10
CA LEU A 52 -8.06 -9.56 2.62
C LEU A 52 -7.28 -10.86 2.88
N LEU A 53 -7.36 -11.39 4.11
CA LEU A 53 -6.65 -12.61 4.48
C LEU A 53 -7.15 -13.81 3.66
N ASN A 54 -8.46 -13.93 3.46
CA ASN A 54 -9.03 -14.99 2.62
C ASN A 54 -8.57 -14.85 1.16
N LYS A 55 -8.52 -13.61 0.64
CA LYS A 55 -8.04 -13.34 -0.72
C LYS A 55 -6.57 -13.73 -0.89
N ILE A 56 -5.70 -13.37 0.07
CA ILE A 56 -4.28 -13.73 0.06
C ILE A 56 -4.09 -15.24 0.25
N ASN A 57 -4.90 -15.88 1.10
CA ASN A 57 -4.79 -17.32 1.33
C ASN A 57 -5.13 -18.12 0.07
N GLY A 58 -6.22 -17.76 -0.63
CA GLY A 58 -6.69 -18.42 -1.84
C GLY A 58 -5.92 -18.06 -3.12
N GLY A 59 -5.00 -17.09 -3.07
CA GLY A 59 -4.15 -16.69 -4.18
C GLY A 59 -2.69 -17.14 -4.02
N ASP A 60 -1.97 -17.16 -5.13
CA ASP A 60 -0.52 -17.41 -5.20
C ASP A 60 0.25 -16.11 -5.45
N TYR A 61 -0.01 -15.11 -4.60
CA TYR A 61 0.64 -13.81 -4.67
C TYR A 61 2.07 -13.92 -4.14
N LYS A 62 3.03 -13.32 -4.86
CA LYS A 62 4.42 -13.16 -4.45
C LYS A 62 4.69 -11.79 -3.85
N GLU A 63 3.93 -10.79 -4.28
CA GLU A 63 4.06 -9.42 -3.81
C GLU A 63 2.71 -8.84 -3.37
N ILE A 64 2.72 -8.22 -2.19
CA ILE A 64 1.63 -7.42 -1.66
C ILE A 64 2.09 -5.97 -1.59
N ILE A 65 1.45 -5.10 -2.37
CA ILE A 65 1.78 -3.67 -2.45
C ILE A 65 0.80 -2.88 -1.58
N LEU A 66 1.28 -2.24 -0.53
CA LEU A 66 0.49 -1.37 0.34
C LEU A 66 0.45 0.04 -0.26
N SER A 67 -0.66 0.35 -0.94
CA SER A 67 -0.93 1.63 -1.60
C SER A 67 -1.90 2.47 -0.77
N LEU A 68 -1.43 2.89 0.41
CA LEU A 68 -2.18 3.70 1.35
C LEU A 68 -1.68 5.15 1.35
N ASN A 69 -2.55 6.06 1.80
CA ASN A 69 -2.24 7.49 1.85
C ASN A 69 -0.97 7.75 2.65
N ALA A 70 -0.11 8.66 2.18
CA ALA A 70 1.10 9.08 2.88
C ALA A 70 0.78 10.06 4.03
N ASN A 71 -0.10 9.65 4.93
CA ASN A 71 -0.46 10.35 6.15
C ASN A 71 -0.39 9.39 7.34
N ALA A 72 -0.53 9.92 8.56
CA ALA A 72 -0.31 9.15 9.78
C ALA A 72 -1.25 7.92 9.90
N GLU A 73 -2.51 8.03 9.49
CA GLU A 73 -3.44 6.88 9.50
C GLU A 73 -3.11 5.84 8.43
N GLY A 74 -2.73 6.26 7.23
CA GLY A 74 -2.33 5.36 6.16
C GLY A 74 -1.04 4.61 6.51
N GLU A 75 -0.08 5.28 7.14
CA GLU A 75 1.14 4.65 7.69
C GLU A 75 0.80 3.65 8.79
N HIS A 76 -0.02 4.04 9.77
CA HIS A 76 -0.45 3.15 10.83
C HIS A 76 -1.17 1.90 10.27
N THR A 77 -2.03 2.09 9.28
CA THR A 77 -2.73 1.00 8.60
C THR A 77 -1.75 0.10 7.85
N ALA A 78 -0.76 0.66 7.15
CA ALA A 78 0.24 -0.11 6.42
C ALA A 78 1.05 -1.00 7.37
N ASP A 79 1.51 -0.45 8.49
CA ASP A 79 2.27 -1.18 9.51
C ASP A 79 1.43 -2.29 10.13
N PHE A 80 0.19 -1.99 10.51
CA PHE A 80 -0.74 -2.97 11.06
C PHE A 80 -1.00 -4.15 10.11
N ILE A 81 -1.28 -3.86 8.83
CA ILE A 81 -1.49 -4.92 7.83
C ILE A 81 -0.20 -5.71 7.60
N ASN A 82 0.94 -5.06 7.47
CA ASN A 82 2.25 -5.71 7.29
C ASN A 82 2.55 -6.71 8.42
N ASP A 83 2.33 -6.32 9.67
CA ASP A 83 2.56 -7.19 10.83
C ASP A 83 1.61 -8.39 10.83
N ILE A 84 0.33 -8.19 10.51
CA ILE A 84 -0.62 -9.30 10.38
C ILE A 84 -0.21 -10.26 9.27
N LEU A 85 0.16 -9.75 8.10
CA LEU A 85 0.52 -10.60 6.96
C LEU A 85 1.75 -11.45 7.26
N LYS A 86 2.78 -10.87 7.89
CA LYS A 86 3.97 -11.61 8.33
C LYS A 86 3.64 -12.72 9.33
N ASN A 87 2.74 -12.45 10.27
CA ASN A 87 2.35 -13.41 11.30
C ASN A 87 1.38 -14.50 10.78
N LYS A 88 0.46 -14.16 9.86
CA LYS A 88 -0.51 -15.10 9.30
C LYS A 88 0.05 -15.96 8.19
N PHE A 89 1.05 -15.48 7.45
CA PHE A 89 1.61 -16.18 6.30
C PHE A 89 3.15 -16.28 6.37
N PRO A 90 3.73 -16.79 7.48
CA PRO A 90 5.18 -16.86 7.66
C PRO A 90 5.88 -17.69 6.57
N ASP A 91 5.20 -18.71 6.04
CA ASP A 91 5.78 -19.65 5.08
C ASP A 91 5.54 -19.24 3.60
N LYS A 92 4.73 -18.21 3.32
CA LYS A 92 4.40 -17.81 1.94
C LYS A 92 5.50 -16.96 1.25
N ASN A 93 6.61 -16.64 1.93
CA ASN A 93 7.70 -15.79 1.44
C ASN A 93 7.20 -14.54 0.67
N LEU A 94 6.19 -13.86 1.25
CA LEU A 94 5.57 -12.69 0.64
C LEU A 94 6.53 -11.51 0.67
N THR A 95 6.73 -10.88 -0.49
CA THR A 95 7.33 -9.55 -0.55
C THR A 95 6.26 -8.52 -0.23
N ILE A 96 6.48 -7.70 0.80
CA ILE A 96 5.59 -6.59 1.14
C ILE A 96 6.30 -5.30 0.75
N SER A 97 5.67 -4.51 -0.12
CA SER A 97 6.19 -3.25 -0.63
C SER A 97 5.20 -2.11 -0.41
N VAL A 98 5.68 -0.86 -0.52
CA VAL A 98 4.88 0.37 -0.47
C VAL A 98 5.16 1.18 -1.73
N LEU A 99 4.22 2.04 -2.13
CA LEU A 99 4.50 2.97 -3.23
C LEU A 99 5.66 3.90 -2.89
N GLY A 100 6.48 4.20 -3.90
CA GLY A 100 7.58 5.15 -3.79
C GLY A 100 7.08 6.53 -3.35
N ARG A 101 7.90 7.24 -2.57
CA ARG A 101 7.62 8.59 -2.07
C ARG A 101 8.74 9.54 -2.48
N GLY A 102 8.39 10.76 -2.86
CA GLY A 102 9.34 11.78 -3.25
C GLY A 102 8.72 12.90 -4.07
N LEU A 103 9.58 13.57 -4.84
CA LEU A 103 9.20 14.72 -5.68
C LEU A 103 8.25 14.30 -6.80
N SER A 104 7.27 15.15 -7.08
CA SER A 104 6.41 15.00 -8.24
C SER A 104 7.13 15.53 -9.49
N THR A 105 6.94 14.88 -10.63
CA THR A 105 7.44 15.41 -11.91
C THR A 105 6.73 16.71 -12.24
N GLY A 106 7.48 17.74 -12.64
CA GLY A 106 6.93 19.04 -13.02
C GLY A 106 6.72 20.02 -11.87
N THR A 107 7.04 19.65 -10.62
CA THR A 107 7.09 20.59 -9.48
C THR A 107 8.50 21.14 -9.29
N GLU A 108 8.62 22.42 -8.97
CA GLU A 108 9.90 23.00 -8.56
C GLU A 108 10.23 22.65 -7.10
N LEU A 109 11.52 22.54 -6.78
CA LEU A 109 12.01 22.04 -5.49
C LEU A 109 11.56 22.93 -4.32
N GLU A 110 11.47 24.24 -4.53
CA GLU A 110 11.11 25.24 -3.54
C GLU A 110 9.68 25.10 -2.98
N TYR A 111 8.79 24.43 -3.72
CA TYR A 111 7.41 24.17 -3.28
C TYR A 111 7.23 22.82 -2.57
N SER A 112 8.30 22.04 -2.41
CA SER A 112 8.24 20.73 -1.76
C SER A 112 8.40 20.87 -0.24
N ASP A 113 7.56 20.18 0.51
CA ASP A 113 7.69 20.12 1.96
C ASP A 113 8.91 19.28 2.41
N SER A 114 9.34 19.49 3.65
CA SER A 114 10.53 18.82 4.19
C SER A 114 10.43 17.29 4.24
N SER A 115 9.22 16.73 4.38
CA SER A 115 8.99 15.28 4.41
C SER A 115 9.13 14.67 3.01
N THR A 116 8.66 15.38 1.99
CA THR A 116 8.84 15.03 0.58
C THR A 116 10.32 15.07 0.19
N ILE A 117 11.04 16.14 0.55
CA ILE A 117 12.50 16.26 0.32
C ILE A 117 13.26 15.13 0.99
N LYS A 118 12.94 14.84 2.26
CA LYS A 118 13.56 13.73 3.01
C LYS A 118 13.35 12.39 2.31
N SER A 119 12.14 12.13 1.81
CA SER A 119 11.81 10.89 1.10
C SER A 119 12.55 10.79 -0.23
N ALA A 120 12.60 11.88 -1.01
CA ALA A 120 13.34 11.93 -2.27
C ALA A 120 14.85 11.68 -2.06
N LEU A 121 15.46 12.29 -1.04
CA LEU A 121 16.87 12.05 -0.71
C LEU A 121 17.14 10.60 -0.30
N LYS A 122 16.22 9.98 0.47
CA LYS A 122 16.33 8.57 0.86
C LYS A 122 16.27 7.64 -0.34
N ASN A 123 15.42 7.95 -1.31
CA ASN A 123 15.15 7.11 -2.49
C ASN A 123 15.94 7.54 -3.74
N ARG A 124 16.98 8.37 -3.59
CA ARG A 124 17.78 8.86 -4.73
C ARG A 124 18.46 7.72 -5.48
N GLU A 125 18.43 7.80 -6.79
CA GLU A 125 19.08 6.83 -7.68
C GLU A 125 20.52 7.27 -7.99
N ARG A 126 21.38 6.29 -8.31
CA ARG A 126 22.73 6.55 -8.84
C ARG A 126 22.65 6.49 -10.36
N VAL A 127 23.36 7.38 -11.01
CA VAL A 127 23.47 7.48 -12.47
C VAL A 127 24.85 7.04 -12.92
#